data_AF-A0AAN6GLQ6-F1
#
_entry.id   AF-A0AAN6GLQ6-F1
#
_cell.length_a   1.000
_cell.length_b   1.000
_cell.length_c   1.000
_cell.angle_alpha   90.00
_cell.angle_beta   90.00
_cell.angle_gamma   90.00
#
_symmetry.space_group_name_H-M   'P 1'
#
loop_
_entity.id
_entity.type
_entity.pdbx_description
1 polymer ?
#
loop_
_entity_poly.entity_id
_entity_poly.type
_entity_poly.pdbx_seq_one_letter_code
_entity_poly.pdbx_strand_id
1 'polypeptide(L)'
;MISSASQALSLLKTQPNRYAIASLVGRTFLLSISDMLTVPRLRDVRVGDVLELDRIHEVGSQDYTLRAQEAIAPRVRSQTHPNGVDPVQGASSTTKWTSKLIPTGLAFTGAVLRPETVRVRCVVVEHTKGKLEHIVKEKRRKGYKKTIRHQQPYTRLRVEEIRLGDS
;
A
#
# COMPACT_ATOMS: atom_id res chain seq x y z
N MET A 1 1.83 2.67 -30.69
CA MET A 1 1.81 1.95 -29.39
C MET A 1 3.02 2.40 -28.60
N ILE A 2 2.86 2.81 -27.34
CA ILE A 2 3.98 3.18 -26.47
C ILE A 2 4.59 1.86 -26.00
N SER A 3 5.80 1.53 -26.45
CA SER A 3 6.44 0.23 -26.19
C SER A 3 7.38 0.24 -24.98
N SER A 4 7.70 1.42 -24.43
CA SER A 4 8.69 1.59 -23.36
C SER A 4 8.16 2.42 -22.18
N ALA A 5 8.55 2.03 -20.97
CA ALA A 5 8.21 2.72 -19.72
C ALA A 5 8.78 4.15 -19.66
N SER A 6 9.97 4.38 -20.23
CA SER A 6 10.60 5.71 -20.25
C SER A 6 9.80 6.70 -21.11
N GLN A 7 9.26 6.27 -22.24
CA GLN A 7 8.41 7.10 -23.10
C GLN A 7 7.09 7.46 -22.40
N ALA A 8 6.48 6.49 -21.71
CA ALA A 8 5.27 6.74 -20.91
C ALA A 8 5.54 7.75 -19.78
N LEU A 9 6.70 7.67 -19.14
CA LEU A 9 7.13 8.61 -18.10
C LEU A 9 7.33 10.02 -18.65
N SER A 10 7.95 10.17 -19.82
CA SER A 10 8.10 11.46 -20.50
C SER A 10 6.75 12.09 -20.84
N LEU A 11 5.78 11.29 -21.30
CA LEU A 11 4.41 11.78 -21.56
C LEU A 11 3.69 12.17 -20.27
N LEU A 12 3.86 11.41 -19.18
CA LEU A 12 3.31 11.78 -17.88
C LEU A 12 3.88 13.09 -17.34
N LYS A 13 5.15 13.42 -17.65
CA LYS A 13 5.77 14.68 -17.23
C LYS A 13 5.16 15.91 -17.90
N THR A 14 4.68 15.79 -19.13
CA THR A 14 4.07 16.92 -19.85
C THR A 14 2.65 17.23 -19.38
N GLN A 15 2.01 16.30 -18.67
CA GLN A 15 0.64 16.47 -18.22
C GLN A 15 0.54 17.34 -16.95
N PRO A 16 -0.45 18.25 -16.87
CA PRO A 16 -0.58 19.16 -15.74
C PRO A 16 -1.07 18.45 -14.47
N ASN A 17 -2.07 17.57 -14.61
CA ASN A 17 -2.69 16.87 -13.49
C ASN A 17 -2.24 15.41 -13.45
N ARG A 18 -1.81 14.98 -12.28
CA ARG A 18 -1.31 13.63 -12.02
C ARG A 18 -1.89 13.10 -10.71
N TYR A 19 -2.10 11.80 -10.65
CA TYR A 19 -2.43 11.07 -9.44
C TYR A 19 -1.45 9.93 -9.24
N ALA A 20 -1.32 9.47 -8.00
CA ALA A 20 -0.58 8.27 -7.65
C ALA A 20 -1.44 7.38 -6.76
N ILE A 21 -1.30 6.06 -6.91
CA ILE A 21 -1.84 5.09 -5.96
C ILE A 21 -0.68 4.58 -5.11
N ALA A 22 -0.67 4.93 -3.83
CA ALA A 22 0.41 4.58 -2.91
C ALA A 22 -0.11 3.85 -1.68
N SER A 23 0.70 2.94 -1.15
CA SER A 23 0.42 2.20 0.08
C SER A 23 1.08 2.86 1.28
N LEU A 24 0.27 3.22 2.28
CA LEU A 24 0.72 3.81 3.54
C LEU A 24 0.01 3.12 4.72
N VAL A 25 0.79 2.67 5.71
CA VAL A 25 0.28 1.96 6.90
C VAL A 25 -0.64 0.78 6.55
N GLY A 26 -0.26 0.00 5.53
CA GLY A 26 -0.99 -1.20 5.10
C GLY A 26 -2.34 -0.93 4.40
N ARG A 27 -2.56 0.30 3.92
CA ARG A 27 -3.73 0.69 3.13
C ARG A 27 -3.30 1.46 1.89
N THR A 28 -4.02 1.27 0.79
CA THR A 28 -3.80 2.01 -0.46
C THR A 28 -4.62 3.29 -0.47
N PHE A 29 -4.05 4.35 -1.04
CA PHE A 29 -4.68 5.64 -1.21
C PHE A 29 -4.45 6.16 -2.63
N LEU A 30 -5.50 6.72 -3.22
CA LEU A 30 -5.38 7.54 -4.42
C LEU A 30 -5.02 8.96 -3.95
N LEU A 31 -3.89 9.46 -4.44
CA LEU A 31 -3.29 10.71 -4.02
C LEU A 31 -3.20 11.65 -5.22
N SER A 32 -3.74 12.85 -5.07
CA SER A 32 -3.53 13.99 -5.96
C SER A 32 -2.85 15.13 -5.20
N ILE A 33 -2.32 16.11 -5.94
CA ILE A 33 -1.63 17.25 -5.33
C ILE A 33 -2.61 18.05 -4.45
N SER A 34 -2.17 18.46 -3.27
CA SER A 34 -2.95 19.16 -2.23
C SER A 34 -4.00 18.33 -1.49
N ASP A 35 -4.11 17.02 -1.73
CA ASP A 35 -5.01 16.17 -0.96
C ASP A 35 -4.64 16.12 0.53
N MET A 36 -5.68 16.03 1.36
CA MET A 36 -5.55 15.87 2.81
C MET A 36 -5.93 14.46 3.24
N LEU A 37 -4.93 13.68 3.61
CA LEU A 37 -5.07 12.28 3.98
C LEU A 37 -5.09 12.13 5.51
N THR A 38 -6.09 11.44 6.05
CA THR A 38 -6.08 11.03 7.46
C THR A 38 -5.66 9.57 7.58
N VAL A 39 -4.52 9.32 8.22
CA VAL A 39 -3.97 7.97 8.43
C VAL A 39 -3.95 7.59 9.90
N PRO A 40 -3.87 6.28 10.23
CA PRO A 40 -3.56 5.86 11.58
C PRO A 40 -2.29 6.54 12.10
N ARG A 41 -2.24 6.83 13.40
CA ARG A 41 -1.14 7.57 14.01
C ARG A 41 0.22 6.98 13.64
N LEU A 42 1.01 7.77 12.91
CA LEU A 42 2.42 7.48 12.66
C LEU A 42 3.24 7.68 13.94
N ARG A 43 4.19 6.77 14.18
CA ARG A 43 5.14 6.86 15.28
C ARG A 43 6.35 7.67 14.83
N ASP A 44 6.97 8.38 15.77
CA ASP A 44 8.26 9.05 15.57
C ASP A 44 8.30 10.13 14.47
N VAL A 45 7.12 10.65 14.09
CA VAL A 45 6.97 11.75 13.13
C VAL A 45 6.38 12.95 13.87
N ARG A 46 6.88 14.14 13.58
CA ARG A 46 6.42 15.43 14.11
C ARG A 46 5.62 16.19 13.06
N VAL A 47 4.85 17.17 13.52
CA VAL A 47 4.17 18.12 12.64
C VAL A 47 5.22 18.97 11.92
N GLY A 48 5.07 19.12 10.61
CA GLY A 48 6.02 19.79 9.73
C GLY A 48 7.01 18.84 9.05
N ASP A 49 7.13 17.59 9.51
CA ASP A 49 8.03 16.63 8.87
C ASP A 49 7.56 16.30 7.45
N VAL A 50 8.54 16.17 6.56
CA VAL A 50 8.35 15.77 5.17
C VAL A 50 8.56 14.27 5.05
N LEU A 51 7.57 13.58 4.51
CA LEU A 51 7.58 12.15 4.25
C LEU A 51 7.64 11.91 2.75
N GLU A 52 8.58 11.08 2.30
CA GLU A 52 8.57 10.55 0.94
C GLU A 52 7.97 9.14 0.95
N LEU A 53 6.95 8.92 0.12
CA LEU A 53 6.33 7.61 -0.03
C LEU A 53 7.02 6.84 -1.15
N ASP A 54 7.63 5.71 -0.80
CA ASP A 54 8.32 4.84 -1.76
C ASP A 54 7.40 3.74 -2.34
N ARG A 55 6.36 3.32 -1.59
CA ARG A 55 5.47 2.23 -2.01
C ARG A 55 4.36 2.73 -2.93
N ILE A 56 4.72 3.01 -4.18
CA ILE A 56 3.80 3.48 -5.22
C ILE A 56 3.49 2.33 -6.17
N HIS A 57 2.21 2.04 -6.36
CA HIS A 57 1.74 0.98 -7.25
C HIS A 57 1.46 1.49 -8.66
N GLU A 58 1.04 2.74 -8.76
CA GLU A 58 0.60 3.36 -10.00
C GLU A 58 0.81 4.86 -9.95
N VAL A 59 1.18 5.44 -11.08
CA VAL A 59 1.13 6.88 -11.34
C VAL A 59 0.41 7.11 -12.65
N GLY A 60 -0.44 8.12 -12.69
CA GLY A 60 -1.27 8.37 -13.86
C GLY A 60 -1.64 9.83 -14.03
N SER A 61 -2.19 10.09 -15.20
CA SER A 61 -2.85 11.32 -15.60
C SER A 61 -4.17 10.93 -16.29
N GLN A 62 -4.81 11.88 -16.97
CA GLN A 62 -6.05 11.63 -17.70
C GLN A 62 -5.86 10.62 -18.85
N ASP A 63 -4.75 10.75 -19.60
CA ASP A 63 -4.54 9.99 -20.84
C ASP A 63 -3.45 8.91 -20.75
N TYR A 64 -2.63 8.94 -19.69
CA TYR A 64 -1.48 8.05 -19.53
C TYR A 64 -1.42 7.48 -18.11
N THR A 65 -1.07 6.21 -17.99
CA THR A 65 -0.88 5.54 -16.71
C THR A 65 0.31 4.60 -16.77
N LEU A 66 1.18 4.69 -15.76
CA LEU A 66 2.27 3.76 -15.51
C LEU A 66 1.94 2.95 -14.25
N ARG A 67 1.78 1.64 -14.41
CA ARG A 67 1.48 0.69 -13.34
C ARG A 67 2.63 -0.28 -13.14
N ALA A 68 2.90 -0.63 -11.90
CA ALA A 68 3.82 -1.70 -11.60
C ALA A 68 3.17 -3.04 -11.97
N GLN A 69 3.91 -3.87 -12.70
CA GLN A 69 3.47 -5.21 -13.06
C GLN A 69 4.06 -6.21 -12.08
N GLU A 70 3.22 -7.07 -11.52
CA GLU A 70 3.70 -8.20 -10.74
C GLU A 70 4.30 -9.23 -11.69
N ALA A 71 5.51 -9.70 -11.39
CA ALA A 71 6.10 -10.80 -12.14
C ALA A 71 5.21 -12.03 -11.92
N ILE A 72 4.34 -12.31 -12.88
CA ILE A 72 3.55 -13.54 -12.89
C ILE A 72 4.55 -14.67 -13.05
N ALA A 73 4.92 -15.32 -11.95
CA ALA A 73 5.71 -16.54 -12.03
C ALA A 73 4.95 -17.52 -12.93
N PRO A 74 5.58 -18.07 -13.98
CA PRO A 74 4.91 -19.05 -14.81
C PRO A 74 4.45 -20.19 -13.90
N ARG A 75 3.15 -20.49 -13.95
CA ARG A 75 2.57 -21.60 -13.20
C ARG A 75 3.26 -22.86 -13.68
N VAL A 76 4.29 -23.31 -12.96
CA VAL A 76 4.90 -24.62 -13.20
C VAL A 76 3.78 -25.62 -12.94
N ARG A 77 3.21 -26.19 -14.02
CA ARG A 77 2.39 -27.39 -13.88
C ARG A 77 3.34 -28.44 -13.31
N SER A 78 3.12 -28.84 -12.07
CA SER A 78 3.64 -30.11 -11.58
C SER A 78 3.11 -31.19 -12.51
N GLN A 79 3.95 -31.67 -13.43
CA GLN A 79 3.66 -32.89 -14.16
C GLN A 79 3.75 -34.01 -13.13
N THR A 80 2.60 -34.48 -12.64
CA THR A 80 2.54 -35.70 -11.84
C THR A 80 2.99 -36.83 -12.76
N HIS A 81 4.21 -37.35 -12.57
CA HIS A 81 4.64 -38.59 -13.23
C HIS A 81 3.89 -39.75 -12.55
N PRO A 82 3.08 -40.55 -13.28
CA PRO A 82 2.22 -41.56 -12.65
C PRO A 82 2.94 -42.82 -12.18
N ASN A 83 4.27 -42.93 -12.24
CA ASN A 83 5.01 -44.08 -11.69
C ASN A 83 6.44 -43.66 -11.33
N GLY A 84 6.79 -43.65 -10.04
CA GLY A 84 8.18 -43.42 -9.59
C GLY A 84 8.28 -43.14 -8.10
N VAL A 85 8.87 -44.08 -7.38
CA VAL A 85 9.37 -44.00 -5.99
C VAL A 85 10.07 -42.66 -5.68
N ASP A 86 9.72 -42.06 -4.53
CA ASP A 86 10.33 -40.82 -4.05
C ASP A 86 11.84 -41.01 -3.76
N PRO A 87 12.74 -40.16 -4.28
CA PRO A 87 14.12 -40.15 -3.80
C PRO A 87 14.18 -39.46 -2.44
N VAL A 88 14.70 -40.22 -1.47
CA VAL A 88 15.18 -39.79 -0.18
C VAL A 88 16.36 -38.80 -0.34
N GLN A 89 16.40 -37.81 0.56
CA GLN A 89 17.48 -36.87 0.90
C GLN A 89 17.61 -35.55 0.12
N GLY A 90 17.35 -34.45 0.86
CA GLY A 90 17.81 -33.10 0.52
C GLY A 90 16.72 -32.04 0.52
N ALA A 91 15.96 -31.88 1.62
CA ALA A 91 14.93 -30.84 1.75
C ALA A 91 15.55 -29.43 1.88
N SER A 92 16.09 -28.91 0.77
CA SER A 92 16.28 -27.48 0.56
C SER A 92 15.17 -27.00 -0.38
N SER A 93 14.51 -25.92 0.03
CA SER A 93 13.29 -25.38 -0.59
C SER A 93 12.02 -26.13 -0.20
N THR A 94 11.63 -26.01 1.07
CA THR A 94 10.21 -25.93 1.41
C THR A 94 9.63 -24.76 0.63
N THR A 95 9.19 -25.01 -0.61
CA THR A 95 8.28 -24.14 -1.34
C THR A 95 7.02 -24.10 -0.51
N LYS A 96 6.99 -23.15 0.43
CA LYS A 96 5.93 -22.99 1.39
C LYS A 96 4.65 -22.73 0.61
N TRP A 97 3.71 -23.64 0.74
CA TRP A 97 2.29 -23.51 0.38
C TRP A 97 1.65 -22.17 0.80
N THR A 98 2.29 -21.44 1.73
CA THR A 98 1.86 -20.16 2.28
C THR A 98 1.83 -19.00 1.28
N SER A 99 2.40 -19.12 0.08
CA SER A 99 2.28 -18.07 -0.96
C SER A 99 1.00 -18.16 -1.78
N LYS A 100 0.18 -19.21 -1.61
CA LYS A 100 -1.02 -19.48 -2.43
C LYS A 100 -2.35 -19.22 -1.72
N LEU A 101 -2.32 -18.82 -0.45
CA LEU A 101 -3.51 -18.36 0.26
C LEU A 101 -3.50 -16.84 0.24
N ILE A 102 -4.30 -16.26 -0.66
CA ILE A 102 -4.73 -14.87 -0.57
C ILE A 102 -5.53 -14.77 0.74
N PRO A 103 -5.03 -14.09 1.79
CA PRO A 103 -5.83 -13.83 2.95
C PRO A 103 -6.72 -12.64 2.59
N THR A 104 -8.00 -12.90 2.47
CA THR A 104 -9.06 -11.91 2.65
C THR A 104 -8.71 -11.04 3.86
N GLY A 105 -8.41 -9.74 3.64
CA GLY A 105 -8.48 -8.73 4.69
C GLY A 105 -7.22 -7.94 5.05
N LEU A 106 -6.07 -8.11 4.39
CA LEU A 106 -4.95 -7.16 4.49
C LEU A 106 -4.54 -6.73 3.09
N ALA A 107 -4.66 -5.44 2.78
CA ALA A 107 -4.47 -4.92 1.44
C ALA A 107 -3.14 -5.39 0.83
N PHE A 108 -3.26 -6.10 -0.29
CA PHE A 108 -2.20 -6.44 -1.23
C PHE A 108 -1.29 -5.21 -1.45
N THR A 109 -0.08 -5.26 -0.90
CA THR A 109 1.03 -4.49 -1.46
C THR A 109 1.37 -5.19 -2.77
N GLY A 110 0.68 -4.79 -3.84
CA GLY A 110 0.98 -5.27 -5.17
C GLY A 110 2.37 -4.89 -5.63
N ALA A 111 2.68 -5.16 -6.89
CA ALA A 111 3.91 -4.68 -7.50
C ALA A 111 4.09 -3.18 -7.23
N VAL A 112 5.33 -2.77 -6.98
CA VAL A 112 5.70 -1.39 -6.64
C VAL A 112 6.60 -0.87 -7.76
N LEU A 113 6.37 0.38 -8.18
CA LEU A 113 7.24 1.08 -9.12
C LEU A 113 8.61 1.30 -8.47
N ARG A 114 9.66 1.35 -9.28
CA ARG A 114 11.00 1.60 -8.75
C ARG A 114 11.03 2.99 -8.07
N PRO A 115 11.66 3.15 -6.89
CA PRO A 115 11.72 4.44 -6.19
C PRO A 115 12.38 5.56 -6.99
N GLU A 116 13.19 5.22 -8.00
CA GLU A 116 13.79 6.17 -8.92
C GLU A 116 12.78 6.69 -9.95
N THR A 117 11.71 5.95 -10.24
CA THR A 117 10.71 6.33 -11.25
C THR A 117 9.70 7.33 -10.70
N VAL A 118 9.24 7.15 -9.45
CA VAL A 118 8.23 8.03 -8.84
C VAL A 118 8.48 8.16 -7.34
N ARG A 119 8.28 9.36 -6.81
CA ARG A 119 8.22 9.65 -5.37
C ARG A 119 7.04 10.56 -5.08
N VAL A 120 6.32 10.32 -3.98
CA VAL A 120 5.26 11.22 -3.52
C VAL A 120 5.73 11.89 -2.23
N ARG A 121 5.81 13.22 -2.26
CA ARG A 121 6.20 14.02 -1.10
C ARG A 121 4.96 14.50 -0.36
N CYS A 122 4.88 14.18 0.92
CA CYS A 122 3.80 14.56 1.81
C CYS A 122 4.36 15.32 3.01
N VAL A 123 3.59 16.25 3.57
CA VAL A 123 3.92 16.90 4.85
C VAL A 123 2.93 16.54 5.91
N VAL A 124 3.44 16.32 7.11
CA VAL A 124 2.62 16.06 8.29
C VAL A 124 2.04 17.38 8.77
N VAL A 125 0.74 17.54 8.56
CA VAL A 125 0.03 18.78 8.90
C VAL A 125 -0.35 18.82 10.37
N GLU A 126 -0.89 17.73 10.89
CA GLU A 126 -1.31 17.67 12.28
C GLU A 126 -1.37 16.23 12.81
N HIS A 127 -1.26 16.10 14.13
CA HIS A 127 -1.70 14.91 14.83
C HIS A 127 -3.01 15.21 15.55
N THR A 128 -4.06 14.49 15.19
CA THR A 128 -5.40 14.71 15.71
C THR A 128 -5.94 13.47 16.40
N LYS A 129 -7.06 13.60 17.09
CA LYS A 129 -7.80 12.49 17.67
C LYS A 129 -9.22 12.48 17.10
N GLY A 130 -9.77 11.29 16.92
CA GLY A 130 -11.16 11.10 16.54
C GLY A 130 -12.13 11.53 17.64
N LYS A 131 -13.42 11.30 17.40
CA LYS A 131 -14.46 11.47 18.42
C LYS A 131 -14.21 10.48 19.56
N LEU A 132 -14.60 10.88 20.77
CA LEU A 132 -14.55 9.99 21.94
C LEU A 132 -15.67 8.94 21.80
N GLU A 133 -15.30 7.68 21.62
CA GLU A 133 -16.24 6.57 21.54
C GLU A 133 -16.54 6.04 22.95
N HIS A 134 -17.83 5.85 23.23
CA HIS A 134 -18.32 5.26 24.47
C HIS A 134 -18.90 3.88 24.18
N ILE A 135 -18.17 2.83 24.53
CA ILE A 135 -18.58 1.43 24.35
C ILE A 135 -19.07 0.90 25.69
N VAL A 136 -20.38 0.68 25.82
CA VAL A 136 -20.97 0.11 27.04
C VAL A 136 -20.95 -1.42 26.95
N LYS A 137 -20.22 -2.06 27.85
CA LYS A 137 -20.22 -3.52 28.04
C LYS A 137 -21.11 -3.87 29.21
N GLU A 138 -22.21 -4.57 28.97
CA GLU A 138 -23.13 -4.96 30.03
C GLU A 138 -23.57 -6.43 29.94
N LYS A 139 -23.98 -7.01 31.06
CA LYS A 139 -24.53 -8.38 31.14
C LYS A 139 -25.96 -8.34 31.68
N ARG A 140 -26.93 -8.85 30.90
CA ARG A 140 -28.38 -8.76 31.14
C ARG A 140 -28.84 -9.08 32.58
N ARG A 141 -28.29 -10.11 33.23
CA ARG A 141 -28.79 -10.60 34.55
C ARG A 141 -27.74 -10.55 35.67
N LYS A 142 -26.64 -9.84 35.46
CA LYS A 142 -25.52 -9.81 36.42
C LYS A 142 -25.27 -8.43 37.03
N GLY A 143 -26.06 -7.41 36.67
CA GLY A 143 -25.83 -6.02 37.09
C GLY A 143 -24.50 -5.42 36.59
N TYR A 144 -23.66 -6.20 35.91
CA TYR A 144 -22.39 -5.76 35.36
C TYR A 144 -22.64 -4.81 34.19
N LYS A 145 -22.12 -3.59 34.32
CA LYS A 145 -22.11 -2.56 33.28
C LYS A 145 -20.79 -1.79 33.37
N LYS A 146 -20.06 -1.70 32.27
CA LYS A 146 -18.77 -1.00 32.16
C LYS A 146 -18.76 -0.14 30.90
N THR A 147 -18.63 1.17 31.08
CA THR A 147 -18.42 2.10 29.95
C THR A 147 -16.92 2.19 29.66
N ILE A 148 -16.53 1.79 28.47
CA ILE A 148 -15.17 1.93 27.94
C ILE A 148 -15.14 3.17 27.08
N ARG A 149 -14.18 4.05 27.35
CA ARG A 149 -13.93 5.24 26.54
C ARG A 149 -12.69 5.00 25.69
N HIS A 150 -12.79 5.30 24.41
CA HIS A 150 -11.68 5.16 23.48
C HIS A 150 -11.66 6.35 22.52
N GLN A 151 -10.48 6.91 22.27
CA GLN A 151 -10.33 8.02 21.34
C GLN A 151 -9.15 7.72 20.41
N GLN A 152 -9.45 7.41 19.15
CA GLN A 152 -8.44 6.94 18.20
C GLN A 152 -7.53 8.10 17.77
N PRO A 153 -6.20 7.96 17.85
CA PRO A 153 -5.27 8.96 17.33
C PRO A 153 -5.05 8.78 15.83
N TYR A 154 -4.89 9.90 15.13
CA TYR A 154 -4.64 9.97 13.69
C TYR A 154 -3.52 10.96 13.38
N THR A 155 -2.95 10.84 12.18
CA THR A 155 -2.05 11.82 11.59
C THR A 155 -2.69 12.32 10.31
N ARG A 156 -2.72 13.64 10.09
CA ARG A 156 -3.09 14.21 8.80
C ARG A 156 -1.86 14.55 7.99
N LEU A 157 -1.87 14.13 6.74
CA LEU A 157 -0.83 14.39 5.77
C LEU A 157 -1.40 15.22 4.62
N ARG A 158 -0.65 16.21 4.15
CA ARG A 158 -0.90 16.91 2.91
C ARG A 158 0.00 16.35 1.83
N VAL A 159 -0.53 16.00 0.68
CA VAL A 159 0.28 15.70 -0.50
C VAL A 159 0.77 17.01 -1.09
N GLU A 160 2.08 17.20 -1.15
CA GLU A 160 2.67 18.40 -1.74
C GLU A 160 3.01 18.20 -3.21
N GLU A 161 3.64 17.08 -3.55
CA GLU A 161 4.19 16.89 -4.88
C GLU A 161 4.24 15.41 -5.26
N ILE A 162 4.01 15.12 -6.53
CA ILE A 162 4.26 13.82 -7.15
C ILE A 162 5.43 14.00 -8.13
N ARG A 163 6.62 13.55 -7.72
CA ARG A 163 7.86 13.63 -8.51
C ARG A 163 7.98 12.42 -9.41
N LEU A 164 8.27 12.67 -10.68
CA LEU A 164 8.61 11.65 -11.67
C LEU A 164 10.11 11.74 -11.92
N GLY A 165 10.84 10.64 -11.78
CA GLY A 165 12.28 10.62 -12.03
C GLY A 165 12.63 10.62 -13.52
N ASP A 166 13.91 10.81 -13.81
CA ASP A 166 14.48 10.72 -15.14
C ASP A 166 15.01 9.29 -15.32
N SER A 167 14.21 8.42 -15.96
CA SER A 167 14.65 7.06 -16.32
C SER A 167 15.43 7.08 -17.62
#